data_AF-W4I8E1-F1
#
_entry.id   AF-W4I8E1-F1
#
_cell.length_a   1.000
_cell.length_b   1.000
_cell.length_c   1.000
_cell.angle_alpha   90.00
_cell.angle_beta   90.00
_cell.angle_gamma   90.00
#
_symmetry.space_group_name_H-M   'P 1'
#
loop_
_entity.id
_entity.type
_entity.pdbx_description
1 polymer ?
#
loop_
_entity_poly.entity_id
_entity_poly.type
_entity_poly.pdbx_seq_one_letter_code
_entity_poly.pdbx_strand_id
1 'polypeptide(L)'
;MKIHSINILMFSLPLNILVYNQSNHKNILQHTPTTRVLCECEIYMPNYDNDTKMKKVMDNFNKQTQQRLREYDERMQSKRMQYKDRCDKEIQKIILKDKLEKQMVEQFSTLQTDIQSDAIPTCICEKSLADKVEKGCLRCGGILGGGIAPGWGLVSGLWYATWSQYVSTTVVKMATDAGIAEGVKVGLAKVTKIVTQLSSNTSINIPTIDVLQKMTTGISANDVTLLGIFKTIDINGCGNLEYGTYAEFSTWVQNMAKPFRLRSYYAEAAEVTKAFADAKTGILTKAGNSTSSLTTAIIASIIAIVVIILVMVIIYLILRYRRKKKMKKKLQYIKLLEE
;
A
#
# COMPACT_ATOMS: atom_id res chain seq x y z
N MET A 1 -0.07 -45.71 18.52
CA MET A 1 -0.16 -45.07 17.20
C MET A 1 0.12 -43.58 17.37
N LYS A 2 0.99 -43.04 16.51
CA LYS A 2 1.86 -41.87 16.72
C LYS A 2 1.10 -40.54 16.91
N ILE A 3 1.56 -39.76 17.89
CA ILE A 3 1.22 -38.35 18.10
C ILE A 3 2.08 -37.53 17.13
N HIS A 4 1.45 -36.82 16.19
CA HIS A 4 2.09 -35.80 15.36
C HIS A 4 1.39 -34.47 15.58
N SER A 5 1.86 -33.74 16.59
CA SER A 5 1.57 -32.34 16.83
C SER A 5 2.89 -31.55 16.87
N ILE A 6 3.73 -31.71 15.84
CA ILE A 6 5.00 -30.98 15.69
C ILE A 6 4.89 -30.05 14.48
N ASN A 7 4.06 -29.01 14.58
CA ASN A 7 4.17 -27.89 13.63
C ASN A 7 3.85 -26.51 14.24
N ILE A 8 3.87 -26.38 15.56
CA ILE A 8 3.78 -25.10 16.28
C ILE A 8 5.15 -24.70 16.88
N LEU A 9 6.23 -25.37 16.46
CA LEU A 9 7.57 -25.20 17.04
C LEU A 9 8.51 -24.27 16.25
N MET A 10 8.00 -23.44 15.34
CA MET A 10 8.84 -22.47 14.60
C MET A 10 8.74 -21.02 15.11
N PHE A 11 7.99 -20.78 16.19
CA PHE A 11 7.90 -19.44 16.81
C PHE A 11 8.62 -19.30 18.16
N SER A 12 9.37 -20.32 18.61
CA SER A 12 10.17 -20.24 19.84
C SER A 12 11.54 -19.58 19.65
N LEU A 13 12.04 -19.47 18.43
CA LEU A 13 13.39 -18.93 18.18
C LEU A 13 13.57 -17.42 18.41
N PRO A 14 12.62 -16.50 18.13
CA PRO A 14 12.87 -15.07 18.31
C PRO A 14 12.70 -14.58 19.76
N LEU A 15 12.09 -15.37 20.65
CA LEU A 15 11.87 -14.97 22.06
C LEU A 15 13.07 -15.24 22.97
N ASN A 16 14.01 -16.10 22.56
CA ASN A 16 15.18 -16.44 23.38
C ASN A 16 16.30 -15.39 23.32
N ILE A 17 16.24 -14.44 22.38
CA ILE A 17 17.24 -13.35 22.27
C ILE A 17 16.93 -12.21 23.26
N LEU A 18 15.68 -12.10 23.76
CA LEU A 18 15.30 -11.04 24.70
C LEU A 18 15.62 -11.38 26.18
N VAL A 19 15.92 -12.64 26.49
CA VAL A 19 16.09 -13.11 27.88
C VAL A 19 17.56 -13.14 28.32
N TYR A 20 18.52 -13.07 27.39
CA TYR A 20 19.95 -13.09 27.73
C TYR A 20 20.56 -11.69 27.77
N ASN A 21 20.14 -10.89 28.75
CA ASN A 21 20.92 -9.75 29.22
C ASN A 21 20.77 -9.62 30.73
N GLN A 22 21.50 -10.50 31.42
CA GLN A 22 21.68 -10.47 32.86
C GLN A 22 22.72 -9.40 33.19
N SER A 23 22.25 -8.18 33.50
CA SER A 23 23.09 -7.17 34.12
C SER A 23 23.01 -7.29 35.64
N ASN A 24 24.15 -7.64 36.23
CA ASN A 24 24.35 -7.82 37.67
C ASN A 24 24.07 -6.52 38.44
N HIS A 25 23.07 -6.54 39.32
CA HIS A 25 23.02 -5.63 40.47
C HIS A 25 22.84 -6.44 41.76
N LYS A 26 23.94 -6.57 42.51
CA LYS A 26 23.91 -6.90 43.94
C LYS A 26 23.16 -5.78 44.66
N ASN A 27 22.07 -6.12 45.35
CA ASN A 27 21.58 -5.32 46.46
C ASN A 27 21.24 -6.26 47.62
N ILE A 28 21.82 -5.92 48.76
CA ILE A 28 21.81 -6.63 50.04
C ILE A 28 20.39 -6.57 50.61
N LEU A 29 19.77 -7.73 50.85
CA LEU A 29 18.46 -7.83 51.49
C LEU A 29 18.66 -8.12 52.99
N GLN A 30 18.40 -7.12 53.85
CA GLN A 30 18.19 -7.36 55.28
C GLN A 30 16.85 -8.07 55.48
N HIS A 31 16.87 -9.19 56.18
CA HIS A 31 15.67 -9.90 56.63
C HIS A 31 15.14 -9.27 57.91
N THR A 32 13.93 -8.69 57.86
CA THR A 32 13.06 -8.53 59.03
C THR A 32 11.86 -9.47 58.88
N PRO A 33 11.66 -10.44 59.78
CA PRO A 33 10.48 -11.28 59.76
C PRO A 33 9.36 -10.58 60.54
N THR A 34 8.29 -10.18 59.85
CA THR A 34 7.02 -9.87 60.52
C THR A 34 6.06 -11.04 60.33
N THR A 35 6.15 -12.00 61.24
CA THR A 35 5.06 -12.94 61.51
C THR A 35 3.85 -12.13 61.98
N ARG A 36 2.85 -11.94 61.10
CA ARG A 36 1.47 -11.64 61.52
C ARG A 36 0.61 -12.86 61.20
N VAL A 37 0.47 -13.68 62.23
CA VAL A 37 -0.53 -14.73 62.33
C VAL A 37 -1.91 -14.11 62.07
N LEU A 38 -2.68 -14.68 61.15
CA LEU A 38 -4.10 -14.35 61.00
C LEU A 38 -4.83 -14.93 62.22
N CYS A 39 -4.91 -14.13 63.29
CA CYS A 39 -5.84 -14.38 64.37
C CYS A 39 -7.22 -13.95 63.87
N GLU A 40 -8.19 -14.87 63.87
CA GLU A 40 -9.61 -14.55 63.71
C GLU A 40 -10.03 -13.70 64.91
N CYS A 41 -9.87 -12.38 64.81
CA CYS A 41 -10.62 -11.47 65.65
C CYS A 41 -12.03 -11.40 65.05
N GLU A 42 -13.02 -11.94 65.75
CA GLU A 42 -14.42 -11.58 65.53
C GLU A 42 -14.49 -10.05 65.48
N ILE A 43 -14.88 -9.49 64.33
CA ILE A 43 -15.04 -8.05 64.19
C ILE A 43 -16.25 -7.69 65.04
N TYR A 44 -16.00 -7.29 66.28
CA TYR A 44 -16.98 -6.63 67.13
C TYR A 44 -17.56 -5.48 66.31
N MET A 45 -18.81 -5.64 65.87
CA MET A 45 -19.54 -4.70 65.04
C MET A 45 -20.30 -3.81 66.01
N PRO A 46 -19.75 -2.64 66.40
CA PRO A 46 -20.32 -1.90 67.50
C PRO A 46 -21.59 -1.22 66.97
N ASN A 47 -22.68 -1.33 67.73
CA ASN A 47 -23.95 -0.72 67.40
C ASN A 47 -23.85 0.80 67.61
N TYR A 48 -23.27 1.51 66.63
CA TYR A 48 -23.04 2.96 66.64
C TYR A 48 -24.23 3.75 66.07
N ASP A 49 -25.39 3.13 65.84
CA ASP A 49 -26.53 3.78 65.18
C ASP A 49 -27.04 5.03 65.93
N ASN A 50 -26.73 5.14 67.23
CA ASN A 50 -27.15 6.25 68.10
C ASN A 50 -26.02 7.22 68.50
N ASP A 51 -24.78 7.05 68.04
CA ASP A 51 -23.69 8.00 68.36
C ASP A 51 -23.78 9.25 67.45
N THR A 52 -24.01 10.40 68.08
CA THR A 52 -24.15 11.70 67.40
C THR A 52 -22.90 12.09 66.60
N LYS A 53 -21.70 11.68 67.03
CA LYS A 53 -20.45 11.92 66.30
C LYS A 53 -20.34 11.04 65.06
N MET A 54 -20.72 9.76 65.17
CA MET A 54 -20.71 8.83 64.03
C MET A 54 -21.71 9.23 62.95
N LYS A 55 -22.90 9.70 63.36
CA LYS A 55 -23.93 10.19 62.44
C LYS A 55 -23.46 11.40 61.62
N LYS A 56 -22.66 12.30 62.22
CA LYS A 56 -22.05 13.44 61.50
C LYS A 56 -20.98 13.01 60.50
N VAL A 57 -20.16 12.02 60.84
CA VAL A 57 -19.14 11.48 59.93
C VAL A 57 -19.80 10.78 58.74
N MET A 58 -20.82 9.96 59.00
CA MET A 58 -21.60 9.28 57.96
C MET A 58 -22.31 10.28 57.03
N ASP A 59 -22.92 11.33 57.56
CA ASP A 59 -23.57 12.39 56.76
C ASP A 59 -22.56 13.13 55.87
N ASN A 60 -21.36 13.42 56.39
CA ASN A 60 -20.30 14.06 55.61
C ASN A 60 -19.76 13.14 54.50
N PHE A 61 -19.57 11.85 54.79
CA PHE A 61 -19.21 10.85 53.77
C PHE A 61 -20.30 10.70 52.70
N ASN A 62 -21.58 10.69 53.10
CA ASN A 62 -22.70 10.62 52.17
C ASN A 62 -22.76 11.86 51.27
N LYS A 63 -22.58 13.06 51.81
CA LYS A 63 -22.51 14.31 51.02
C LYS A 63 -21.37 14.27 49.99
N GLN A 64 -20.17 13.86 50.40
CA GLN A 64 -19.04 13.73 49.48
C GLN A 64 -19.25 12.64 48.42
N THR A 65 -19.89 11.53 48.80
CA THR A 65 -20.18 10.42 47.87
C THR A 65 -21.25 10.83 46.86
N GLN A 66 -22.29 11.55 47.31
CA GLN A 66 -23.35 12.08 46.46
C GLN A 66 -22.81 13.10 45.45
N GLN A 67 -21.86 13.95 45.86
CA GLN A 67 -21.20 14.88 44.95
C GLN A 67 -20.38 14.15 43.87
N ARG A 68 -19.59 13.14 44.26
CA ARG A 68 -18.82 12.33 43.30
C ARG A 68 -19.69 11.56 42.31
N LEU A 69 -20.86 11.10 42.75
CA LEU A 69 -21.83 10.45 41.86
C LEU A 69 -22.41 11.43 40.84
N ARG A 70 -22.79 12.66 41.27
CA ARG A 70 -23.23 13.72 40.35
C ARG A 70 -22.15 14.08 39.32
N GLU A 71 -20.91 14.29 39.76
CA GLU A 71 -19.78 14.59 38.86
C GLU A 71 -19.42 13.42 37.92
N TYR A 72 -19.71 12.18 38.30
CA TYR A 72 -19.53 11.01 37.44
C TYR A 72 -20.63 10.93 36.38
N ASP A 73 -21.89 11.17 36.76
CA ASP A 73 -23.03 11.14 35.84
C ASP A 73 -22.94 12.27 34.80
N GLU A 74 -22.56 13.49 35.19
CA GLU A 74 -22.33 14.61 34.26
C GLU A 74 -21.20 14.31 33.26
N ARG A 75 -20.08 13.71 33.73
CA ARG A 75 -19.00 13.25 32.85
C ARG A 75 -19.43 12.11 31.94
N MET A 76 -20.33 11.25 32.39
CA MET A 76 -20.86 10.18 31.55
C MET A 76 -21.79 10.74 30.47
N GLN A 77 -22.67 11.68 30.82
CA GLN A 77 -23.60 12.32 29.87
C GLN A 77 -22.86 13.15 28.81
N SER A 78 -21.89 13.97 29.21
CA SER A 78 -21.08 14.77 28.27
C SER A 78 -20.33 13.90 27.26
N LYS A 79 -19.71 12.79 27.69
CA LYS A 79 -19.06 11.85 26.78
C LYS A 79 -20.07 11.19 25.84
N ARG A 80 -21.24 10.77 26.33
CA ARG A 80 -22.30 10.20 25.48
C ARG A 80 -22.76 11.20 24.40
N MET A 81 -22.91 12.47 24.75
CA MET A 81 -23.25 13.53 23.79
C MET A 81 -22.17 13.71 22.72
N GLN A 82 -20.88 13.71 23.10
CA GLN A 82 -19.77 13.80 22.14
C GLN A 82 -19.72 12.62 21.15
N TYR A 83 -19.99 11.39 21.62
CA TYR A 83 -20.05 10.24 20.74
C TYR A 83 -21.25 10.29 19.79
N LYS A 84 -22.41 10.75 20.27
CA LYS A 84 -23.61 10.91 19.43
C LYS A 84 -23.39 11.93 18.32
N ASP A 85 -22.82 13.10 18.65
CA ASP A 85 -22.48 14.14 17.67
C ASP A 85 -21.43 13.67 16.65
N ARG A 86 -20.43 12.87 17.08
CA ARG A 86 -19.46 12.27 16.16
C ARG A 86 -20.12 11.27 15.20
N CYS A 87 -20.98 10.39 15.71
CA CYS A 87 -21.71 9.44 14.87
C CYS A 87 -22.64 10.15 13.88
N ASP A 88 -23.38 11.17 14.30
CA ASP A 88 -24.28 11.93 13.43
C ASP A 88 -23.50 12.63 12.30
N LYS A 89 -22.31 13.17 12.59
CA LYS A 89 -21.39 13.73 11.58
C LYS A 89 -20.88 12.70 10.58
N GLU A 90 -20.49 11.51 11.05
CA GLU A 90 -20.04 10.43 10.17
C GLU A 90 -21.18 9.90 9.29
N ILE A 91 -22.39 9.76 9.83
CA ILE A 91 -23.59 9.37 9.08
C ILE A 91 -23.93 10.41 8.00
N GLN A 92 -23.91 11.70 8.33
CA GLN A 92 -24.12 12.76 7.33
C GLN A 92 -23.08 12.70 6.20
N LYS A 93 -21.82 12.41 6.53
CA LYS A 93 -20.75 12.25 5.53
C LYS A 93 -20.99 11.03 4.62
N ILE A 94 -21.49 9.92 5.16
CA ILE A 94 -21.85 8.72 4.39
C ILE A 94 -23.03 9.00 3.47
N ILE A 95 -24.09 9.67 3.96
CA ILE A 95 -25.26 10.05 3.16
C ILE A 95 -24.87 11.00 2.02
N LEU A 96 -24.00 11.98 2.28
CA LEU A 96 -23.51 12.91 1.26
C LEU A 96 -22.70 12.17 0.19
N LYS A 97 -21.85 11.22 0.60
CA LYS A 97 -21.04 10.40 -0.31
C LYS A 97 -21.93 9.51 -1.20
N ASP A 98 -22.93 8.85 -0.62
CA ASP A 98 -23.89 8.01 -1.36
C ASP A 98 -24.71 8.84 -2.36
N LYS A 99 -25.08 10.08 -2.01
CA LYS A 99 -25.78 10.99 -2.91
C LYS A 99 -24.91 11.41 -4.11
N LEU A 100 -23.63 11.69 -3.91
CA LEU A 100 -22.70 12.01 -5.00
C LEU A 100 -22.40 10.79 -5.88
N GLU A 101 -22.23 9.60 -5.29
CA GLU A 101 -22.04 8.36 -6.06
C GLU A 101 -23.25 8.06 -6.93
N LYS A 102 -24.48 8.22 -6.42
CA LYS A 102 -25.71 8.08 -7.21
C LYS A 102 -25.79 9.08 -8.38
N GLN A 103 -25.47 10.35 -8.14
CA GLN A 103 -25.46 11.37 -9.20
C GLN A 103 -24.41 11.07 -10.29
N MET A 104 -23.22 10.59 -9.90
CA MET A 104 -22.22 10.19 -10.88
C MET A 104 -22.66 8.98 -11.70
N VAL A 105 -23.22 7.94 -11.07
CA VAL A 105 -23.73 6.77 -11.79
C VAL A 105 -24.81 7.16 -12.80
N GLU A 106 -25.72 8.06 -12.42
CA GLU A 106 -26.77 8.54 -13.31
C GLU A 106 -26.22 9.35 -14.50
N GLN A 107 -25.25 10.24 -14.27
CA GLN A 107 -24.56 10.96 -15.35
C GLN A 107 -23.77 10.03 -16.27
N PHE A 108 -23.08 9.03 -15.72
CA PHE A 108 -22.37 8.05 -16.54
C PHE A 108 -23.33 7.20 -17.36
N SER A 109 -24.48 6.80 -16.81
CA SER A 109 -25.48 6.01 -17.53
C SER A 109 -26.13 6.78 -18.69
N THR A 110 -26.36 8.09 -18.52
CA THR A 110 -26.92 8.96 -19.58
C THR A 110 -25.90 9.28 -20.67
N LEU A 111 -24.63 9.49 -20.31
CA LEU A 111 -23.53 9.61 -21.27
C LEU A 111 -23.29 8.33 -22.09
N GLN A 112 -23.61 7.16 -21.52
CA GLN A 112 -23.44 5.87 -22.19
C GLN A 112 -24.58 5.55 -23.17
N THR A 113 -25.78 6.10 -22.96
CA THR A 113 -26.90 5.99 -23.92
C THR A 113 -26.75 6.89 -25.15
N ASP A 114 -25.96 7.97 -25.08
CA ASP A 114 -25.69 8.86 -26.22
C ASP A 114 -24.65 8.30 -27.20
N ILE A 115 -23.98 7.19 -26.87
CA ILE A 115 -23.14 6.43 -27.80
C ILE A 115 -24.01 5.29 -28.34
N GLN A 116 -24.65 5.50 -29.49
CA GLN A 116 -25.50 4.49 -30.15
C GLN A 116 -24.83 3.11 -30.16
N SER A 117 -25.49 2.16 -29.50
CA SER A 117 -25.19 0.72 -29.48
C SER A 117 -25.44 0.03 -30.84
N ASP A 118 -25.74 0.79 -31.89
CA ASP A 118 -26.23 0.26 -33.17
C ASP A 118 -25.09 -0.15 -34.13
N ALA A 119 -23.82 -0.01 -33.74
CA ALA A 119 -22.65 -0.25 -34.59
C ALA A 119 -21.77 -1.45 -34.18
N ILE A 120 -22.20 -2.33 -33.28
CA ILE A 120 -21.46 -3.56 -32.95
C ILE A 120 -22.24 -4.78 -33.48
N PRO A 121 -21.74 -5.49 -34.50
CA PRO A 121 -22.42 -6.66 -35.04
C PRO A 121 -22.49 -7.76 -33.99
N THR A 122 -23.69 -8.30 -33.80
CA THR A 122 -24.03 -9.41 -32.91
C THR A 122 -23.29 -10.69 -33.32
N CYS A 123 -22.13 -10.94 -32.69
CA CYS A 123 -21.48 -12.25 -32.75
C CYS A 123 -22.09 -13.18 -31.69
N ILE A 124 -22.70 -14.25 -32.19
CA ILE A 124 -23.27 -15.39 -31.49
C ILE A 124 -22.27 -15.95 -30.46
N CYS A 125 -22.44 -15.66 -29.18
CA CYS A 125 -21.68 -16.30 -28.08
C CYS A 125 -22.52 -16.47 -26.79
N GLU A 126 -23.84 -16.52 -26.91
CA GLU A 126 -24.76 -16.51 -25.76
C GLU A 126 -24.80 -17.83 -24.98
N LYS A 127 -24.39 -18.97 -25.58
CA LYS A 127 -24.44 -20.28 -24.91
C LYS A 127 -23.16 -20.71 -24.18
N SER A 128 -22.01 -20.05 -24.39
CA SER A 128 -20.74 -20.50 -23.78
C SER A 128 -20.38 -19.81 -22.46
N LEU A 129 -20.89 -18.60 -22.21
CA LEU A 129 -20.54 -17.82 -21.02
C LEU A 129 -21.41 -18.18 -19.82
N ALA A 130 -22.71 -18.44 -20.02
CA ALA A 130 -23.61 -18.84 -18.95
C ALA A 130 -23.18 -20.17 -18.28
N ASP A 131 -22.85 -21.21 -19.06
CA ASP A 131 -22.45 -22.53 -18.53
C ASP A 131 -21.08 -22.50 -17.79
N LYS A 132 -20.19 -21.55 -18.14
CA LYS A 132 -18.92 -21.33 -17.41
C LYS A 132 -19.07 -20.47 -16.17
N VAL A 133 -19.94 -19.46 -16.20
CA VAL A 133 -20.23 -18.60 -15.05
C VAL A 133 -21.02 -19.37 -13.97
N GLU A 134 -21.91 -20.28 -14.37
CA GLU A 134 -22.67 -21.12 -13.44
C GLU A 134 -21.77 -22.13 -12.70
N LYS A 135 -20.81 -22.77 -13.39
CA LYS A 135 -19.77 -23.61 -12.75
C LYS A 135 -18.79 -22.82 -11.87
N GLY A 136 -18.53 -21.55 -12.18
CA GLY A 136 -17.72 -20.65 -11.34
C GLY A 136 -18.47 -20.17 -10.09
N CYS A 137 -19.77 -19.92 -10.20
CA CYS A 137 -20.62 -19.41 -9.13
C CYS A 137 -20.98 -20.50 -8.10
N LEU A 138 -21.20 -21.75 -8.54
CA LEU A 138 -21.41 -22.88 -7.61
C LEU A 138 -20.16 -23.17 -6.75
N ARG A 139 -18.95 -22.89 -7.26
CA ARG A 139 -17.71 -22.97 -6.45
C ARG A 139 -17.57 -21.84 -5.43
N CYS A 140 -18.18 -20.68 -5.66
CA CYS A 140 -18.19 -19.57 -4.69
C CYS A 140 -19.27 -19.74 -3.60
N GLY A 141 -20.40 -20.39 -3.91
CA GLY A 141 -21.46 -20.66 -2.94
C GLY A 141 -21.03 -21.58 -1.78
N GLY A 142 -20.04 -22.45 -2.00
CA GLY A 142 -19.49 -23.34 -0.97
C GLY A 142 -18.59 -22.66 0.08
N ILE A 143 -18.15 -21.42 -0.15
CA ILE A 143 -17.24 -20.70 0.77
C ILE A 143 -18.02 -19.90 1.83
N LEU A 144 -19.32 -19.67 1.62
CA LEU A 144 -20.19 -18.97 2.57
C LEU A 144 -20.69 -19.88 3.72
N GLY A 145 -20.44 -21.20 3.65
CA GLY A 145 -20.92 -22.17 4.64
C GLY A 145 -19.97 -22.53 5.79
N GLY A 146 -18.70 -22.12 5.76
CA GLY A 146 -17.80 -22.42 6.87
C GLY A 146 -16.32 -22.21 6.56
N GLY A 147 -15.71 -21.21 7.19
CA GLY A 147 -14.26 -21.01 7.17
C GLY A 147 -13.85 -19.62 6.74
N ILE A 148 -13.96 -18.65 7.66
CA ILE A 148 -13.21 -17.39 7.61
C ILE A 148 -11.73 -17.75 7.78
N ALA A 149 -11.04 -18.17 6.72
CA ALA A 149 -9.58 -18.25 6.69
C ALA A 149 -8.96 -18.26 5.27
N PRO A 150 -9.44 -18.99 4.23
CA PRO A 150 -8.71 -19.05 2.96
C PRO A 150 -9.21 -18.09 1.87
N GLY A 151 -10.48 -17.66 1.91
CA GLY A 151 -11.10 -16.95 0.78
C GLY A 151 -10.60 -15.51 0.56
N TRP A 152 -10.30 -14.79 1.64
CA TRP A 152 -9.86 -13.39 1.55
C TRP A 152 -8.45 -13.27 0.94
N GLY A 153 -7.59 -14.28 1.10
CA GLY A 153 -6.24 -14.32 0.52
C GLY A 153 -6.22 -14.58 -0.99
N LEU A 154 -7.14 -15.40 -1.49
CA LEU A 154 -7.23 -15.71 -2.92
C LEU A 154 -7.80 -14.55 -3.74
N VAL A 155 -8.85 -13.88 -3.23
CA VAL A 155 -9.43 -12.73 -3.93
C VAL A 155 -8.49 -11.52 -3.86
N SER A 156 -7.95 -11.18 -2.69
CA SER A 156 -6.99 -10.06 -2.60
C SER A 156 -5.71 -10.29 -3.41
N GLY A 157 -5.20 -11.53 -3.47
CA GLY A 157 -4.00 -11.87 -4.23
C GLY A 157 -4.14 -11.68 -5.75
N LEU A 158 -5.29 -12.06 -6.34
CA LEU A 158 -5.53 -11.89 -7.78
C LEU A 158 -5.63 -10.40 -8.18
N TRP A 159 -6.32 -9.60 -7.37
CA TRP A 159 -6.44 -8.16 -7.60
C TRP A 159 -5.08 -7.46 -7.45
N TYR A 160 -4.31 -7.81 -6.42
CA TYR A 160 -2.98 -7.23 -6.19
C TYR A 160 -1.96 -7.61 -7.28
N ALA A 161 -2.02 -8.84 -7.79
CA ALA A 161 -1.15 -9.30 -8.88
C ALA A 161 -1.44 -8.54 -10.18
N THR A 162 -2.71 -8.39 -10.54
CA THR A 162 -3.12 -7.67 -11.76
C THR A 162 -2.73 -6.19 -11.70
N TRP A 163 -2.96 -5.54 -10.55
CA TRP A 163 -2.54 -4.15 -10.32
C TRP A 163 -1.02 -3.99 -10.36
N SER A 164 -0.27 -4.89 -9.73
CA SER A 164 1.19 -4.85 -9.74
C SER A 164 1.76 -5.02 -11.16
N GLN A 165 1.14 -5.88 -11.97
CA GLN A 165 1.51 -6.07 -13.37
C GLN A 165 1.16 -4.83 -14.23
N TYR A 166 0.01 -4.20 -14.01
CA TYR A 166 -0.38 -2.97 -14.71
C TYR A 166 0.55 -1.79 -14.38
N VAL A 167 0.90 -1.62 -13.10
CA VAL A 167 1.82 -0.55 -12.65
C VAL A 167 3.22 -0.78 -13.22
N SER A 168 3.75 -2.00 -13.13
CA SER A 168 5.08 -2.32 -13.68
C SER A 168 5.15 -2.12 -15.20
N THR A 169 4.13 -2.54 -15.95
CA THR A 169 4.09 -2.32 -17.41
C THR A 169 4.00 -0.84 -17.77
N THR A 170 3.22 -0.05 -17.02
CA THR A 170 3.11 1.40 -17.23
C THR A 170 4.43 2.12 -16.96
N VAL A 171 5.11 1.77 -15.87
CA VAL A 171 6.43 2.32 -15.52
C VAL A 171 7.47 1.96 -16.58
N VAL A 172 7.46 0.73 -17.09
CA VAL A 172 8.37 0.31 -18.17
C VAL A 172 8.13 1.14 -19.43
N LYS A 173 6.87 1.40 -19.81
CA LYS A 173 6.53 2.27 -20.95
C LYS A 173 7.04 3.69 -20.76
N MET A 174 6.77 4.30 -19.61
CA MET A 174 7.28 5.65 -19.29
C MET A 174 8.82 5.70 -19.32
N ALA A 175 9.48 4.67 -18.80
CA ALA A 175 10.93 4.58 -18.83
C ALA A 175 11.48 4.40 -20.24
N THR A 176 10.81 3.62 -21.10
CA THR A 176 11.21 3.49 -22.51
C THR A 176 10.98 4.79 -23.27
N ASP A 177 9.88 5.50 -23.04
CA ASP A 177 9.58 6.76 -23.73
C ASP A 177 10.58 7.86 -23.34
N ALA A 178 10.92 7.95 -22.05
CA ALA A 178 11.98 8.84 -21.57
C ALA A 178 13.36 8.45 -22.14
N GLY A 179 13.65 7.15 -22.22
CA GLY A 179 14.86 6.63 -22.85
C GLY A 179 14.95 7.03 -24.33
N ILE A 180 13.87 6.86 -25.10
CA ILE A 180 13.79 7.25 -26.51
C ILE A 180 14.04 8.76 -26.64
N ALA A 181 13.37 9.58 -25.83
CA ALA A 181 13.51 11.04 -25.91
C ALA A 181 14.96 11.51 -25.71
N GLU A 182 15.64 11.05 -24.66
CA GLU A 182 17.03 11.44 -24.40
C GLU A 182 18.03 10.78 -25.36
N GLY A 183 17.83 9.51 -25.70
CA GLY A 183 18.69 8.81 -26.67
C GLY A 183 18.64 9.45 -28.05
N VAL A 184 17.45 9.81 -28.54
CA VAL A 184 17.26 10.53 -29.81
C VAL A 184 17.89 11.92 -29.73
N LYS A 185 17.67 12.68 -28.66
CA LYS A 185 18.24 14.02 -28.49
C LYS A 185 19.77 14.02 -28.56
N VAL A 186 20.41 13.12 -27.80
CA VAL A 186 21.87 12.95 -27.85
C VAL A 186 22.31 12.48 -29.24
N GLY A 187 21.59 11.54 -29.83
CA GLY A 187 21.89 11.01 -31.16
C GLY A 187 21.78 12.04 -32.28
N LEU A 188 20.78 12.90 -32.26
CA LEU A 188 20.64 14.00 -33.21
C LEU A 188 21.81 14.99 -33.12
N ALA A 189 22.25 15.32 -31.90
CA ALA A 189 23.44 16.15 -31.70
C ALA A 189 24.72 15.48 -32.23
N LYS A 190 24.83 14.15 -32.15
CA LYS A 190 25.95 13.41 -32.76
C LYS A 190 25.84 13.36 -34.28
N VAL A 191 24.64 13.16 -34.83
CA VAL A 191 24.39 13.18 -36.28
C VAL A 191 24.84 14.51 -36.87
N THR A 192 24.41 15.64 -36.30
CA THR A 192 24.82 16.95 -36.80
C THR A 192 26.33 17.15 -36.71
N LYS A 193 26.96 16.75 -35.59
CA LYS A 193 28.42 16.81 -35.42
C LYS A 193 29.17 15.99 -36.48
N ILE A 194 28.75 14.74 -36.72
CA ILE A 194 29.38 13.84 -37.69
C ILE A 194 29.25 14.43 -39.11
N VAL A 195 28.06 14.86 -39.48
CA VAL A 195 27.83 15.45 -40.81
C VAL A 195 28.62 16.76 -40.99
N THR A 196 28.74 17.58 -39.94
CA THR A 196 29.58 18.80 -39.96
C THR A 196 31.07 18.47 -40.15
N GLN A 197 31.59 17.45 -39.46
CA GLN A 197 33.00 17.05 -39.59
C GLN A 197 33.33 16.57 -41.01
N LEU A 198 32.41 15.82 -41.62
CA LEU A 198 32.57 15.28 -42.97
C LEU A 198 32.44 16.33 -44.07
N SER A 199 31.64 17.37 -43.81
CA SER A 199 31.43 18.49 -44.72
C SER A 199 32.41 19.64 -44.50
N SER A 200 33.50 19.45 -43.74
CA SER A 200 34.48 20.50 -43.41
C SER A 200 35.08 21.25 -44.62
N ASN A 201 34.93 20.73 -45.84
CA ASN A 201 35.37 21.37 -47.09
C ASN A 201 34.25 22.11 -47.86
N THR A 202 32.98 22.03 -47.42
CA THR A 202 31.80 22.57 -48.12
C THR A 202 30.82 23.18 -47.11
N SER A 203 30.38 24.42 -47.33
CA SER A 203 29.38 25.07 -46.46
C SER A 203 28.00 24.45 -46.68
N ILE A 204 27.67 23.40 -45.93
CA ILE A 204 26.36 22.76 -45.95
C ILE A 204 25.38 23.46 -45.00
N ASN A 205 24.11 23.55 -45.39
CA ASN A 205 23.04 23.93 -44.47
C ASN A 205 22.59 22.70 -43.67
N ILE A 206 22.64 22.79 -42.34
CA ILE A 206 22.24 21.70 -41.44
C ILE A 206 20.88 22.06 -40.83
N PRO A 207 19.87 21.17 -40.88
CA PRO A 207 18.60 21.40 -40.20
C PRO A 207 18.78 21.57 -38.69
N THR A 208 17.97 22.42 -38.08
CA THR A 208 17.92 22.54 -36.61
C THR A 208 17.47 21.23 -35.97
N ILE A 209 17.90 20.97 -34.73
CA ILE A 209 17.57 19.73 -33.99
C ILE A 209 16.05 19.50 -33.92
N ASP A 210 15.24 20.56 -33.76
CA ASP A 210 13.76 20.46 -33.73
C ASP A 210 13.17 19.86 -35.02
N VAL A 211 13.75 20.17 -36.18
CA VAL A 211 13.30 19.64 -37.47
C VAL A 211 13.66 18.15 -37.56
N LEU A 212 14.89 17.80 -37.15
CA LEU A 212 15.32 16.41 -37.11
C LEU A 212 14.53 15.58 -36.09
N GLN A 213 14.13 16.19 -34.96
CA GLN A 213 13.33 15.53 -33.93
C GLN A 213 11.95 15.13 -34.47
N LYS A 214 11.31 16.01 -35.25
CA LYS A 214 10.06 15.69 -35.97
C LYS A 214 10.25 14.56 -36.97
N MET A 215 11.42 14.42 -37.58
CA MET A 215 11.71 13.30 -38.50
C MET A 215 12.01 12.00 -37.78
N THR A 216 12.41 12.03 -36.50
CA THR A 216 12.61 10.83 -35.69
C THR A 216 11.37 10.38 -34.92
N THR A 217 10.21 11.01 -35.15
CA THR A 217 8.95 10.58 -34.51
C THR A 217 8.59 9.16 -34.93
N GLY A 218 8.25 8.31 -33.96
CA GLY A 218 7.89 6.91 -34.20
C GLY A 218 9.06 5.94 -34.23
N ILE A 219 10.29 6.38 -33.92
CA ILE A 219 11.43 5.48 -33.74
C ILE A 219 11.17 4.48 -32.61
N SER A 220 11.47 3.21 -32.87
CA SER A 220 11.29 2.16 -31.86
C SER A 220 12.43 2.19 -30.84
N ALA A 221 12.17 1.67 -29.63
CA ALA A 221 13.19 1.58 -28.58
C ALA A 221 14.43 0.78 -29.00
N ASN A 222 14.26 -0.22 -29.89
CA ASN A 222 15.37 -1.04 -30.38
C ASN A 222 16.23 -0.29 -31.41
N ASP A 223 15.65 0.71 -32.06
CA ASP A 223 16.30 1.51 -33.09
C ASP A 223 16.95 2.78 -32.54
N VAL A 224 16.88 3.04 -31.22
CA VAL A 224 17.59 4.15 -30.55
C VAL A 224 19.09 3.85 -30.47
N THR A 225 19.70 3.79 -31.64
CA THR A 225 21.12 3.64 -31.90
C THR A 225 21.49 4.69 -32.93
N LEU A 226 22.78 5.06 -33.00
CA LEU A 226 23.23 6.05 -33.97
C LEU A 226 22.87 5.64 -35.42
N LEU A 227 23.02 4.35 -35.76
CA LEU A 227 22.61 3.80 -37.05
C LEU A 227 21.09 3.87 -37.27
N GLY A 228 20.30 3.49 -36.27
CA GLY A 228 18.85 3.52 -36.37
C GLY A 228 18.34 4.95 -36.56
N ILE A 229 18.91 5.93 -35.86
CA ILE A 229 18.59 7.34 -36.04
C ILE A 229 18.93 7.82 -37.46
N PHE A 230 20.12 7.49 -37.99
CA PHE A 230 20.45 7.83 -39.38
C PHE A 230 19.45 7.23 -40.37
N LYS A 231 19.07 5.96 -40.19
CA LYS A 231 18.07 5.29 -41.03
C LYS A 231 16.68 5.91 -40.92
N THR A 232 16.25 6.29 -39.71
CA THR A 232 14.94 6.92 -39.51
C THR A 232 14.89 8.30 -40.17
N ILE A 233 15.96 9.09 -40.05
CA ILE A 233 16.06 10.39 -40.73
C ILE A 233 16.08 10.20 -42.25
N ASP A 234 16.78 9.18 -42.76
CA ASP A 234 16.81 8.88 -44.19
C ASP A 234 15.42 8.54 -44.74
N ILE A 235 14.72 7.59 -44.09
CA ILE A 235 13.38 7.16 -44.49
C ILE A 235 12.37 8.31 -44.41
N ASN A 236 12.34 9.05 -43.30
CA ASN A 236 11.35 10.11 -43.08
C ASN A 236 11.74 11.46 -43.72
N GLY A 237 13.01 11.60 -44.11
CA GLY A 237 13.56 12.76 -44.82
C GLY A 237 13.31 12.71 -46.33
N CYS A 238 12.92 11.55 -46.88
CA CYS A 238 12.58 11.37 -48.28
C CYS A 238 11.46 12.36 -48.69
N GLY A 239 11.71 13.15 -49.74
CA GLY A 239 10.86 14.26 -50.19
C GLY A 239 11.07 15.63 -49.48
N ASN A 240 11.28 15.68 -48.15
CA ASN A 240 11.41 16.94 -47.38
C ASN A 240 12.83 17.49 -47.32
N LEU A 241 13.84 16.63 -47.29
CA LEU A 241 15.26 16.99 -47.25
C LEU A 241 15.96 16.78 -48.61
N GLU A 242 15.33 16.05 -49.53
CA GLU A 242 15.92 15.67 -50.82
C GLU A 242 15.85 16.78 -51.88
N TYR A 243 14.95 17.76 -51.72
CA TYR A 243 14.80 18.88 -52.64
C TYR A 243 14.94 20.22 -51.89
N GLY A 244 15.91 21.06 -52.31
CA GLY A 244 16.13 22.40 -51.76
C GLY A 244 17.35 22.54 -50.84
N THR A 245 17.25 23.40 -49.82
CA THR A 245 18.35 23.91 -48.99
C THR A 245 19.15 22.83 -48.23
N TYR A 246 18.59 21.63 -48.00
CA TYR A 246 19.20 20.56 -47.19
C TYR A 246 19.61 19.31 -47.98
N ALA A 247 19.62 19.36 -49.31
CA ALA A 247 19.91 18.20 -50.18
C ALA A 247 21.29 17.57 -49.90
N GLU A 248 22.31 18.39 -49.64
CA GLU A 248 23.66 17.92 -49.31
C GLU A 248 23.68 17.20 -47.95
N PHE A 249 22.94 17.70 -46.95
CA PHE A 249 22.78 17.03 -45.66
C PHE A 249 22.10 15.66 -45.83
N SER A 250 21.03 15.58 -46.62
CA SER A 250 20.34 14.33 -46.93
C SER A 250 21.28 13.29 -47.54
N THR A 251 22.14 13.71 -48.48
CA THR A 251 23.13 12.85 -49.14
C THR A 251 24.15 12.27 -48.13
N TRP A 252 24.59 13.07 -47.16
CA TRP A 252 25.46 12.59 -46.08
C TRP A 252 24.75 11.61 -45.14
N VAL A 253 23.49 11.88 -44.79
CA VAL A 253 22.65 10.99 -43.96
C VAL A 253 22.44 9.64 -44.65
N GLN A 254 22.07 9.62 -45.93
CA GLN A 254 21.94 8.40 -46.77
C GLN A 254 23.22 7.57 -46.77
N ASN A 255 24.37 8.24 -46.90
CA ASN A 255 25.66 7.56 -46.86
C ASN A 255 25.96 6.98 -45.47
N MET A 256 25.60 7.68 -44.40
CA MET A 256 25.81 7.24 -43.01
C MET A 256 24.81 6.19 -42.51
N ALA A 257 23.62 6.11 -43.11
CA ALA A 257 22.64 5.05 -42.83
C ALA A 257 23.15 3.63 -43.20
N LYS A 258 24.31 3.52 -43.87
CA LYS A 258 24.99 2.26 -44.18
C LYS A 258 25.87 1.83 -43.00
N PRO A 259 25.73 0.59 -42.50
CA PRO A 259 26.39 0.13 -41.26
C PRO A 259 27.92 0.21 -41.30
N PHE A 260 28.54 0.01 -42.46
CA PHE A 260 30.00 0.06 -42.62
C PHE A 260 30.59 1.44 -42.30
N ARG A 261 29.86 2.54 -42.56
CA ARG A 261 30.36 3.91 -42.39
C ARG A 261 30.41 4.36 -40.94
N LEU A 262 29.58 3.78 -40.08
CA LEU A 262 29.50 4.14 -38.66
C LEU A 262 30.54 3.43 -37.79
N ARG A 263 31.33 2.51 -38.36
CA ARG A 263 32.37 1.78 -37.61
C ARG A 263 33.44 2.69 -37.03
N SER A 264 33.72 3.82 -37.68
CA SER A 264 34.66 4.84 -37.19
C SER A 264 34.09 5.72 -36.07
N TYR A 265 32.79 5.67 -35.79
CA TYR A 265 32.07 6.52 -34.83
C TYR A 265 31.53 5.71 -33.65
N TYR A 266 32.31 4.73 -33.17
CA TYR A 266 31.92 3.82 -32.10
C TYR A 266 31.71 4.55 -30.77
N ALA A 267 32.49 5.61 -30.50
CA ALA A 267 32.38 6.40 -29.28
C ALA A 267 31.04 7.17 -29.25
N GLU A 268 30.70 7.84 -30.36
CA GLU A 268 29.42 8.52 -30.52
C GLU A 268 28.24 7.56 -30.44
N ALA A 269 28.36 6.37 -31.06
CA ALA A 269 27.33 5.34 -30.98
C ALA A 269 27.13 4.83 -29.54
N ALA A 270 28.21 4.67 -28.77
CA ALA A 270 28.16 4.27 -27.37
C ALA A 270 27.52 5.35 -26.48
N GLU A 271 27.76 6.63 -26.76
CA GLU A 271 27.12 7.71 -26.02
C GLU A 271 25.60 7.74 -26.21
N VAL A 272 25.10 7.47 -27.41
CA VAL A 272 23.66 7.41 -27.71
C VAL A 272 22.98 6.28 -26.94
N THR A 273 23.56 5.07 -27.00
CA THR A 273 22.99 3.90 -26.31
C THR A 273 23.10 4.04 -24.79
N LYS A 274 24.18 4.66 -24.30
CA LYS A 274 24.34 5.00 -22.89
C LYS A 274 23.29 6.01 -22.43
N ALA A 275 23.05 7.09 -23.18
CA ALA A 275 22.03 8.08 -22.82
C ALA A 275 20.62 7.47 -22.74
N PHE A 276 20.28 6.60 -23.70
CA PHE A 276 19.03 5.83 -23.67
C PHE A 276 18.94 4.94 -22.42
N ALA A 277 20.00 4.18 -22.12
CA ALA A 277 20.03 3.26 -20.97
C ALA A 277 19.99 4.01 -19.63
N ASP A 278 20.76 5.09 -19.48
CA ASP A 278 20.84 5.90 -18.27
C ASP A 278 19.50 6.57 -17.97
N ALA A 279 18.83 7.14 -18.98
CA ALA A 279 17.49 7.73 -18.82
C ALA A 279 16.45 6.67 -18.43
N LYS A 280 16.44 5.51 -19.11
CA LYS A 280 15.53 4.40 -18.81
C LYS A 280 15.74 3.86 -17.39
N THR A 281 16.99 3.64 -17.00
CA THR A 281 17.34 3.13 -15.65
C THR A 281 17.04 4.17 -14.56
N GLY A 282 17.24 5.47 -14.82
CA GLY A 282 16.89 6.54 -13.90
C GLY A 282 15.40 6.56 -13.52
N ILE A 283 14.51 6.35 -14.50
CA ILE A 283 13.06 6.28 -14.23
C ILE A 283 12.70 4.99 -13.48
N LEU A 284 13.26 3.85 -13.88
CA LEU A 284 13.00 2.55 -13.23
C LEU A 284 13.48 2.53 -11.78
N THR A 285 14.65 3.10 -11.49
CA THR A 285 15.19 3.19 -10.12
C THR A 285 14.36 4.12 -9.24
N LYS A 286 13.90 5.27 -9.76
CA LYS A 286 13.00 6.17 -9.04
C LYS A 286 11.67 5.50 -8.68
N ALA A 287 11.11 4.74 -9.62
CA ALA A 287 9.90 3.95 -9.39
C ALA A 287 10.13 2.84 -8.35
N GLY A 288 11.24 2.10 -8.46
CA GLY A 288 11.63 1.06 -7.50
C GLY A 288 11.83 1.58 -6.08
N ASN A 289 12.50 2.72 -5.92
CA ASN A 289 12.68 3.35 -4.60
C ASN A 289 11.34 3.76 -3.97
N SER A 290 10.42 4.27 -4.80
CA SER A 290 9.09 4.68 -4.35
C SER A 290 8.26 3.47 -3.89
N THR A 291 8.30 2.36 -4.62
CA THR A 291 7.58 1.13 -4.24
C THR A 291 8.19 0.50 -2.99
N SER A 292 9.51 0.45 -2.85
CA SER A 292 10.19 -0.03 -1.63
C SER A 292 9.85 0.80 -0.39
N SER A 293 9.73 2.12 -0.54
CA SER A 293 9.28 2.98 0.56
C SER A 293 7.84 2.66 0.99
N LEU A 294 6.95 2.45 0.03
CA LEU A 294 5.55 2.11 0.30
C LEU A 294 5.41 0.72 0.93
N THR A 295 6.16 -0.28 0.47
CA THR A 295 6.12 -1.62 1.07
C THR A 295 6.61 -1.59 2.51
N THR A 296 7.67 -0.81 2.80
CA THR A 296 8.15 -0.62 4.17
C THR A 296 7.09 0.01 5.07
N ALA A 297 6.39 1.05 4.59
CA ALA A 297 5.30 1.68 5.31
C ALA A 297 4.11 0.74 5.54
N ILE A 298 3.74 -0.06 4.53
CA ILE A 298 2.67 -1.07 4.64
C ILE A 298 3.05 -2.14 5.67
N ILE A 299 4.28 -2.67 5.63
CA ILE A 299 4.77 -3.67 6.58
C ILE A 299 4.73 -3.12 8.00
N ALA A 300 5.21 -1.88 8.22
CA ALA A 300 5.15 -1.22 9.52
C ALA A 300 3.72 -1.06 10.04
N SER A 301 2.76 -0.69 9.17
CA SER A 301 1.34 -0.60 9.51
C SER A 301 0.74 -1.95 9.90
N ILE A 302 1.09 -3.04 9.20
CA ILE A 302 0.63 -4.39 9.52
C ILE A 302 1.16 -4.82 10.89
N ILE A 303 2.45 -4.59 11.16
CA ILE A 303 3.06 -4.89 12.45
C ILE A 303 2.34 -4.13 13.57
N ALA A 304 2.05 -2.84 13.38
CA ALA A 304 1.32 -2.03 14.36
C ALA A 304 -0.08 -2.60 14.66
N ILE A 305 -0.83 -3.02 13.64
CA ILE A 305 -2.16 -3.64 13.81
C ILE A 305 -2.05 -4.95 14.60
N VAL A 306 -1.06 -5.81 14.28
CA VAL A 306 -0.83 -7.07 14.98
C VAL A 306 -0.51 -6.85 16.47
N VAL A 307 0.31 -5.84 16.79
CA VAL A 307 0.62 -5.47 18.18
C VAL A 307 -0.63 -5.00 18.93
N ILE A 308 -1.48 -4.18 18.32
CA ILE A 308 -2.74 -3.72 18.93
C ILE A 308 -3.66 -4.92 19.22
N ILE A 309 -3.80 -5.85 18.27
CA ILE A 309 -4.61 -7.07 18.45
C ILE A 309 -4.05 -7.92 19.60
N LEU A 310 -2.74 -8.12 19.68
CA LEU A 310 -2.10 -8.86 20.77
C LEU A 310 -2.38 -8.24 22.15
N VAL A 311 -2.26 -6.92 22.28
CA VAL A 311 -2.57 -6.20 23.53
C VAL A 311 -4.04 -6.39 23.92
N MET A 312 -4.96 -6.27 22.96
CA MET A 312 -6.39 -6.48 23.18
C MET A 312 -6.68 -7.91 23.66
N VAL A 313 -6.02 -8.92 23.08
CA VAL A 313 -6.15 -10.32 23.50
C VAL A 313 -5.61 -10.54 24.93
N ILE A 314 -4.46 -9.95 25.27
CA ILE A 314 -3.89 -10.06 26.62
C ILE A 314 -4.83 -9.44 27.67
N ILE A 315 -5.32 -8.21 27.42
CA ILE A 315 -6.29 -7.53 28.30
C ILE A 315 -7.56 -8.37 28.43
N TYR A 316 -8.08 -8.89 27.32
CA TYR A 316 -9.25 -9.76 27.30
C TYR A 316 -9.06 -11.02 28.17
N LEU A 317 -7.90 -11.69 28.06
CA LEU A 317 -7.58 -12.87 28.86
C LEU A 317 -7.48 -12.55 30.35
N ILE A 318 -6.86 -11.42 30.73
CA ILE A 318 -6.78 -10.97 32.13
C ILE A 318 -8.19 -10.70 32.69
N LEU A 319 -9.03 -9.97 31.94
CA LEU A 319 -10.40 -9.68 32.34
C LEU A 319 -11.25 -10.96 32.46
N ARG A 320 -11.10 -11.89 31.51
CA ARG A 320 -11.78 -13.20 31.53
C ARG A 320 -11.36 -14.03 32.74
N TYR A 321 -10.06 -14.05 33.05
CA TYR A 321 -9.53 -14.74 34.23
C TYR A 321 -10.09 -14.15 35.53
N ARG A 322 -10.09 -12.81 35.67
CA ARG A 322 -10.67 -12.13 36.84
C ARG A 322 -12.16 -12.42 37.02
N ARG A 323 -12.94 -12.43 35.93
CA ARG A 323 -14.38 -12.79 35.96
C ARG A 323 -14.58 -14.22 36.44
N LYS A 324 -13.83 -15.20 35.91
CA LYS A 324 -13.91 -16.60 36.37
C LYS A 324 -13.56 -16.74 37.86
N LYS A 325 -12.51 -16.07 38.34
CA LYS A 325 -12.13 -16.10 39.77
C LYS A 325 -13.22 -15.50 40.67
N LYS A 326 -13.86 -14.40 40.26
CA LYS A 326 -14.97 -13.79 41.01
C LYS A 326 -16.19 -14.72 41.09
N MET A 327 -16.54 -15.41 40.00
CA MET A 327 -17.65 -16.37 39.99
C MET A 327 -17.40 -17.58 40.88
N LYS A 328 -16.17 -18.13 40.87
CA LYS A 328 -15.80 -19.24 41.77
C LYS A 328 -15.94 -18.86 43.26
N LYS A 329 -15.49 -17.65 43.64
CA LYS A 329 -15.65 -17.14 45.01
C LYS A 329 -17.13 -17.01 45.40
N LYS A 330 -17.98 -16.46 44.52
CA LYS A 330 -19.42 -16.34 44.78
C LYS A 330 -20.09 -17.69 45.02
N LEU A 331 -19.72 -18.71 44.24
CA LEU A 331 -20.23 -20.08 44.41
C LEU A 331 -19.86 -20.69 45.77
N GLN A 332 -18.67 -20.39 46.29
CA GLN A 332 -18.26 -20.84 47.62
C GLN A 332 -19.07 -20.15 48.73
N TYR A 333 -19.32 -18.84 48.63
CA TYR A 333 -20.14 -18.13 49.61
C TYR A 333 -21.61 -18.57 49.63
N ILE A 334 -22.19 -18.89 48.46
CA ILE A 334 -23.57 -19.40 48.39
C ILE A 334 -23.69 -20.75 49.11
N LYS A 335 -22.71 -21.66 48.89
CA LYS A 335 -22.71 -22.97 49.57
C LYS A 335 -22.63 -22.86 51.09
N LEU A 336 -21.82 -21.93 51.61
CA LEU A 336 -21.68 -21.71 53.06
C LEU A 336 -22.93 -21.09 53.71
N LEU A 337 -23.86 -20.54 52.93
CA LEU A 337 -25.10 -19.94 53.42
C LEU A 337 -26.28 -20.92 53.41
N GLU A 338 -26.16 -22.05 52.71
CA GLU A 338 -27.19 -23.11 52.66
C GLU A 338 -26.97 -24.22 53.70
N GLU A 339 -25.78 -24.28 54.34
CA GLU A 339 -25.49 -25.12 55.52
C GLU A 339 -25.87 -24.41 56.83
#